data_AF-A0A950W9T6-F1
#
_entry.id   AF-A0A950W9T6-F1
#
_cell.length_a   1.000
_cell.length_b   1.000
_cell.length_c   1.000
_cell.angle_alpha   90.00
_cell.angle_beta   90.00
_cell.angle_gamma   90.00
#
_symmetry.space_group_name_H-M   'P 1'
#
loop_
_entity.id
_entity.type
_entity.pdbx_description
1 polymer ?
#
loop_
_entity_poly.entity_id
_entity_poly.type
_entity_poly.pdbx_seq_one_letter_code
_entity_poly.pdbx_strand_id
1 'polypeptide(L)'
;MRCHSCGNELPVGAGYCPVCGTITAEKIAESGVSPYAPTIMSSPPNVPQYPSTGYGTTQQNPYEPFNPYGAPLQATPSQAPPPPVSPPPRRSALQMVLLVGVVVLLIAGSGVIYYAVIYQPNQLHAQASATALVQSQVQSTATMHAQQATRTAYANTPQGMYSVITSGTPVLNDALSQNDSNNWSEGSNGTSSCVFTGGAYHVSVEKPNNAGGCYTQAAKYGNFAYQVEMTLIRGVSGGIFFRADAVTAANYVVIFGSDGTYTLTLWKDNTHSSALKTGTAAGFKTGFNQANLIAVIARGSNIYLYVNKQYIASVTDGTLSSGIIGMGVDSNAQLTEAAFRNLQVWNA
;
A
#
# COMPACT_ATOMS: atom_id res chain seq x y z
N MET A 1 -5.68 22.83 -10.71
CA MET A 1 -6.23 21.57 -10.14
C MET A 1 -5.30 21.09 -9.00
N ARG A 2 -5.67 20.10 -8.18
CA ARG A 2 -4.77 19.52 -7.16
C ARG A 2 -4.47 18.05 -7.45
N CYS A 3 -3.26 17.61 -7.14
CA CYS A 3 -2.82 16.24 -7.36
C CYS A 3 -3.56 15.29 -6.41
N HIS A 4 -4.19 14.23 -6.94
CA HIS A 4 -4.91 13.25 -6.13
C HIS A 4 -4.00 12.50 -5.14
N SER A 5 -2.73 12.26 -5.50
CA SER A 5 -1.80 11.49 -4.65
C SER A 5 -1.10 12.30 -3.55
N CYS A 6 -0.90 13.63 -3.72
CA CYS A 6 -0.12 14.43 -2.77
C CYS A 6 -0.77 15.78 -2.38
N GLY A 7 -1.95 16.10 -2.89
CA GLY A 7 -2.70 17.32 -2.58
C GLY A 7 -2.14 18.62 -3.16
N ASN A 8 -0.92 18.63 -3.71
CA ASN A 8 -0.27 19.85 -4.20
C ASN A 8 -0.93 20.40 -5.47
N GLU A 9 -0.83 21.71 -5.68
CA GLU A 9 -1.42 22.35 -6.86
C GLU A 9 -0.64 22.00 -8.15
N LEU A 10 -1.42 21.76 -9.20
CA LEU A 10 -0.96 21.38 -10.53
C LEU A 10 -1.04 22.61 -11.45
N PRO A 11 0.04 22.94 -12.18
CA PRO A 11 -0.03 23.88 -13.29
C PRO A 11 -1.04 23.43 -14.35
N VAL A 12 -1.58 24.38 -15.13
CA VAL A 12 -2.45 24.09 -16.28
C VAL A 12 -1.62 23.41 -17.37
N GLY A 13 -2.11 22.32 -17.99
CA GLY A 13 -1.37 21.55 -18.99
C GLY A 13 -0.37 20.52 -18.40
N ALA A 14 -0.29 20.37 -17.08
CA ALA A 14 0.74 19.53 -16.46
C ALA A 14 0.35 18.04 -16.50
N GLY A 15 0.88 17.28 -17.45
CA GLY A 15 0.65 15.83 -17.57
C GLY A 15 1.19 14.96 -16.41
N TYR A 16 2.04 15.52 -15.55
CA TYR A 16 2.60 14.89 -14.35
C TYR A 16 2.67 15.90 -13.20
N CYS A 17 2.52 15.44 -11.96
CA CYS A 17 2.72 16.29 -10.78
C CYS A 17 4.21 16.59 -10.56
N PRO A 18 4.64 17.86 -10.47
CA PRO A 18 6.05 18.22 -10.30
C PRO A 18 6.63 17.87 -8.92
N VAL A 19 5.80 17.51 -7.94
CA VAL A 19 6.23 17.19 -6.57
C VAL A 19 6.33 15.69 -6.31
N CYS A 20 5.47 14.86 -6.92
CA CYS A 20 5.42 13.41 -6.66
C CYS A 20 5.45 12.52 -7.91
N GLY A 21 5.58 13.10 -9.12
CA GLY A 21 5.63 12.35 -10.38
C GLY A 21 4.34 11.65 -10.80
N THR A 22 3.25 11.74 -10.01
CA THR A 22 1.97 11.10 -10.33
C THR A 22 1.37 11.67 -11.61
N ILE A 23 0.90 10.80 -12.51
CA ILE A 23 0.22 11.16 -13.76
C ILE A 23 -1.08 11.92 -13.46
N THR A 24 -1.37 12.97 -14.22
CA THR A 24 -2.59 13.77 -14.06
C THR A 24 -3.69 13.34 -15.05
N ALA A 25 -4.93 13.76 -14.78
CA ALA A 25 -6.07 13.49 -15.67
C ALA A 25 -5.86 14.05 -17.10
N GLU A 26 -5.05 15.10 -17.24
CA GLU A 26 -4.75 15.77 -18.52
C GLU A 26 -4.00 14.83 -19.47
N LYS A 27 -3.02 14.08 -18.96
CA LYS A 27 -2.28 13.06 -19.72
C LYS A 27 -3.05 11.77 -19.97
N ILE A 28 -4.08 11.49 -19.16
CA ILE A 28 -5.01 10.38 -19.40
C ILE A 28 -5.95 10.74 -20.57
N ALA A 29 -6.41 11.99 -20.65
CA ALA A 29 -7.22 12.47 -21.77
C ALA A 29 -6.47 12.41 -23.12
N GLU A 30 -5.18 12.78 -23.16
CA GLU A 30 -4.35 12.72 -24.37
C GLU A 30 -4.08 11.29 -24.88
N SER A 31 -4.11 10.28 -24.00
CA SER A 31 -3.75 8.90 -24.36
C SER A 31 -4.94 8.03 -24.80
N GLY A 32 -6.17 8.54 -24.71
CA GLY A 32 -7.37 7.84 -25.18
C GLY A 32 -7.73 6.55 -24.41
N VAL A 33 -7.08 6.29 -23.27
CA VAL A 33 -7.26 5.06 -22.49
C VAL A 33 -8.35 5.26 -21.43
N SER A 34 -9.38 4.41 -21.45
CA SER A 34 -10.44 4.40 -20.44
C SER A 34 -9.86 4.12 -19.03
N PRO A 35 -10.30 4.86 -17.99
CA PRO A 35 -9.77 4.74 -16.61
C PRO A 35 -10.10 3.40 -15.89
N TYR A 36 -10.68 2.42 -16.59
CA TYR A 36 -11.10 1.13 -16.04
C TYR A 36 -10.44 -0.10 -16.71
N ALA A 37 -9.39 0.09 -17.51
CA ALA A 37 -8.62 -1.02 -18.09
C ALA A 37 -7.73 -1.70 -17.02
N PRO A 38 -7.87 -3.02 -16.77
CA PRO A 38 -7.04 -3.72 -15.78
C PRO A 38 -5.61 -3.93 -16.29
N THR A 39 -4.62 -3.43 -15.54
CA THR A 39 -3.20 -3.58 -15.86
C THR A 39 -2.71 -5.02 -15.66
N ILE A 40 -2.38 -5.70 -16.75
CA ILE A 40 -1.69 -7.00 -16.71
C ILE A 40 -0.24 -6.77 -16.30
N MET A 41 0.24 -7.46 -15.26
CA MET A 41 1.66 -7.39 -14.84
C MET A 41 2.56 -8.02 -15.91
N SER A 42 3.51 -7.26 -16.43
CA SER A 42 4.65 -7.78 -17.19
C SER A 42 5.82 -8.11 -16.26
N SER A 43 6.49 -9.22 -16.55
CA SER A 43 7.63 -9.74 -15.78
C SER A 43 8.86 -8.81 -15.86
N PRO A 44 9.76 -8.81 -14.86
CA PRO A 44 10.98 -8.01 -14.91
C PRO A 44 11.94 -8.51 -16.00
N PRO A 45 12.67 -7.62 -16.72
CA PRO A 45 13.70 -8.02 -17.66
C PRO A 45 14.88 -8.70 -16.95
N ASN A 46 15.35 -9.80 -17.53
CA ASN A 46 16.50 -10.57 -17.06
C ASN A 46 17.80 -9.78 -17.28
N VAL A 47 18.74 -9.82 -16.33
CA VAL A 47 20.03 -9.11 -16.42
C VAL A 47 21.06 -10.00 -17.12
N PRO A 48 21.61 -9.63 -18.30
CA PRO A 48 22.68 -10.41 -18.92
C PRO A 48 24.00 -10.15 -18.21
N GLN A 49 24.63 -11.21 -17.72
CA GLN A 49 26.03 -11.16 -17.27
C GLN A 49 26.98 -11.00 -18.47
N TYR A 50 28.09 -10.29 -18.26
CA TYR A 50 29.21 -10.27 -19.21
C TYR A 50 29.91 -11.64 -19.30
N PRO A 51 30.30 -12.06 -20.51
CA PRO A 51 31.49 -12.86 -20.72
C PRO A 51 32.56 -12.07 -21.50
N SER A 52 33.81 -12.21 -21.09
CA SER A 52 34.96 -11.69 -21.84
C SER A 52 35.28 -12.57 -23.05
N THR A 53 35.56 -11.94 -24.19
CA THR A 53 36.47 -12.49 -25.20
C THR A 53 37.31 -11.35 -25.77
N GLY A 54 38.57 -11.62 -26.06
CA GLY A 54 39.40 -10.75 -26.87
C GLY A 54 40.13 -11.59 -27.91
N TYR A 55 40.40 -11.00 -29.06
CA TYR A 55 41.55 -11.29 -29.93
C TYR A 55 41.79 -10.04 -30.80
N GLY A 56 43.04 -9.78 -31.18
CA GLY A 56 43.41 -8.51 -31.82
C GLY A 56 43.33 -8.55 -33.36
N THR A 57 43.64 -7.42 -34.00
CA THR A 57 44.67 -7.31 -35.07
C THR A 57 44.84 -5.85 -35.54
N THR A 58 45.89 -5.61 -36.32
CA THR A 58 46.41 -4.30 -36.76
C THR A 58 45.84 -3.80 -38.09
N GLN A 59 45.58 -2.49 -38.21
CA GLN A 59 45.66 -1.71 -39.47
C GLN A 59 45.82 -0.22 -39.08
N GLN A 60 46.94 0.46 -39.32
CA GLN A 60 47.47 1.00 -40.59
C GLN A 60 46.59 2.09 -41.27
N ASN A 61 47.12 3.31 -41.24
CA ASN A 61 46.68 4.51 -41.97
C ASN A 61 46.98 4.35 -43.48
N PRO A 62 46.06 4.72 -44.39
CA PRO A 62 46.41 5.76 -45.37
C PRO A 62 45.24 6.64 -45.87
N TYR A 63 45.52 7.89 -46.27
CA TYR A 63 45.35 8.43 -47.64
C TYR A 63 45.50 9.97 -47.72
N GLU A 64 46.60 10.45 -48.33
CA GLU A 64 46.60 11.63 -49.22
C GLU A 64 46.31 11.13 -50.66
N PRO A 65 45.66 11.92 -51.55
CA PRO A 65 46.39 12.66 -52.62
C PRO A 65 45.69 13.97 -53.09
N PHE A 66 46.21 14.91 -53.91
CA PHE A 66 47.52 15.13 -54.57
C PHE A 66 47.70 16.64 -54.93
N ASN A 67 48.78 17.00 -55.64
CA ASN A 67 49.07 18.33 -56.23
C ASN A 67 49.40 18.21 -57.74
N PRO A 68 49.03 19.17 -58.63
CA PRO A 68 49.53 19.19 -60.02
C PRO A 68 50.01 20.55 -60.58
N TYR A 69 51.30 20.63 -60.95
CA TYR A 69 51.98 21.60 -61.87
C TYR A 69 52.02 23.10 -61.45
N GLY A 70 52.98 23.94 -61.87
CA GLY A 70 54.21 23.80 -62.68
C GLY A 70 54.87 25.18 -62.91
N ALA A 71 56.21 25.26 -63.02
CA ALA A 71 56.95 26.54 -63.07
C ALA A 71 56.90 27.26 -64.45
N PRO A 72 57.22 28.58 -64.50
CA PRO A 72 58.44 28.99 -65.23
C PRO A 72 59.25 30.15 -64.58
N LEU A 73 60.22 30.69 -65.32
CA LEU A 73 61.45 31.37 -64.88
C LEU A 73 61.41 32.92 -64.81
N GLN A 74 62.32 33.46 -63.98
CA GLN A 74 63.09 34.73 -64.09
C GLN A 74 62.39 36.08 -64.43
N ALA A 75 62.53 37.06 -63.52
CA ALA A 75 63.23 38.34 -63.77
C ALA A 75 63.41 39.15 -62.47
N THR A 76 64.53 39.87 -62.33
CA THR A 76 64.79 40.82 -61.22
C THR A 76 64.22 42.21 -61.51
N PRO A 77 63.86 42.96 -60.45
CA PRO A 77 64.34 44.35 -60.42
C PRO A 77 64.85 44.83 -59.04
N SER A 78 65.85 45.71 -59.14
CA SER A 78 66.45 46.64 -58.17
C SER A 78 66.05 46.60 -56.69
N GLN A 79 67.08 46.55 -55.84
CA GLN A 79 67.01 46.90 -54.42
C GLN A 79 66.60 48.36 -54.20
N ALA A 80 65.88 48.61 -53.10
CA ALA A 80 65.83 49.88 -52.38
C ALA A 80 66.29 49.62 -50.92
N PRO A 81 67.09 50.50 -50.30
CA PRO A 81 67.66 50.25 -48.97
C PRO A 81 66.60 50.38 -47.85
N PRO A 82 66.60 49.48 -46.84
CA PRO A 82 65.72 49.62 -45.67
C PRO A 82 66.21 50.73 -44.71
N PRO A 83 65.29 51.35 -43.94
CA PRO A 83 65.62 52.39 -42.96
C PRO A 83 66.41 51.84 -41.75
N PRO A 84 67.14 52.72 -41.02
CA PRO A 84 68.01 52.29 -39.93
C PRO A 84 67.25 51.71 -38.73
N VAL A 85 67.68 50.54 -38.28
CA VAL A 85 67.19 49.88 -37.07
C VAL A 85 67.71 50.60 -35.83
N SER A 86 66.83 51.23 -35.07
CA SER A 86 67.16 51.80 -33.76
C SER A 86 67.56 50.70 -32.76
N PRO A 87 68.67 50.83 -32.02
CA PRO A 87 69.07 49.82 -31.05
C PRO A 87 68.06 49.70 -29.88
N PRO A 88 67.81 48.50 -29.35
CA PRO A 88 66.93 48.34 -28.20
C PRO A 88 67.54 49.05 -26.96
N PRO A 89 66.75 49.79 -26.17
CA PRO A 89 67.26 50.49 -25.01
C PRO A 89 67.78 49.49 -23.97
N ARG A 90 69.06 49.64 -23.57
CA ARG A 90 69.65 48.89 -22.45
C ARG A 90 68.96 49.28 -21.14
N ARG A 91 67.92 48.52 -20.75
CA ARG A 91 67.32 48.60 -19.41
C ARG A 91 68.33 48.09 -18.38
N SER A 92 68.42 48.74 -17.22
CA SER A 92 69.37 48.34 -16.18
C SER A 92 68.98 47.00 -15.58
N ALA A 93 69.98 46.16 -15.26
CA ALA A 93 69.73 44.84 -14.65
C ALA A 93 68.91 44.93 -13.36
N LEU A 94 69.08 46.02 -12.60
CA LEU A 94 68.32 46.32 -11.38
C LEU A 94 66.80 46.46 -11.65
N GLN A 95 66.40 47.17 -12.71
CA GLN A 95 64.99 47.29 -13.10
C GLN A 95 64.40 45.94 -13.53
N MET A 96 65.20 45.07 -14.15
CA MET A 96 64.76 43.74 -14.56
C MET A 96 64.52 42.83 -13.34
N VAL A 97 65.43 42.85 -12.35
CA VAL A 97 65.25 42.12 -11.08
C VAL A 97 64.04 42.62 -10.30
N LEU A 98 63.80 43.94 -10.26
CA LEU A 98 62.66 44.52 -9.54
C LEU A 98 61.32 44.17 -10.21
N LEU A 99 61.26 44.19 -11.54
CA LEU A 99 60.09 43.71 -12.31
C LEU A 99 59.81 42.21 -12.07
N VAL A 100 60.85 41.37 -12.09
CA VAL A 100 60.71 39.94 -11.80
C VAL A 100 60.21 39.71 -10.37
N GLY A 101 60.74 40.44 -9.38
CA GLY A 101 60.27 40.37 -7.99
C GLY A 101 58.80 40.75 -7.82
N VAL A 102 58.34 41.82 -8.49
CA VAL A 102 56.92 42.23 -8.47
C VAL A 102 56.03 41.18 -9.15
N VAL A 103 56.44 40.63 -10.29
CA VAL A 103 55.68 39.55 -10.97
C VAL A 103 55.58 38.31 -10.10
N VAL A 104 56.66 37.89 -9.43
CA VAL A 104 56.63 36.76 -8.49
C VAL A 104 55.70 37.03 -7.31
N LEU A 105 55.71 38.24 -6.74
CA LEU A 105 54.78 38.62 -5.67
C LEU A 105 53.31 38.64 -6.13
N LEU A 106 53.02 39.09 -7.36
CA LEU A 106 51.68 39.06 -7.93
C LEU A 106 51.19 37.63 -8.19
N ILE A 107 52.06 36.73 -8.65
CA ILE A 107 51.73 35.30 -8.84
C ILE A 107 51.50 34.61 -7.49
N ALA A 108 52.36 34.84 -6.50
CA ALA A 108 52.18 34.31 -5.15
C ALA A 108 50.90 34.85 -4.48
N GLY A 109 50.67 36.15 -4.55
CA GLY A 109 49.49 36.81 -3.99
C GLY A 109 48.18 36.36 -4.66
N SER A 110 48.15 36.28 -5.99
CA SER A 110 46.98 35.77 -6.72
C SER A 110 46.73 34.28 -6.47
N GLY A 111 47.77 33.47 -6.30
CA GLY A 111 47.65 32.08 -5.86
C GLY A 111 47.03 31.93 -4.47
N VAL A 112 47.46 32.74 -3.50
CA VAL A 112 46.87 32.77 -2.14
C VAL A 112 45.42 33.25 -2.16
N ILE A 113 45.10 34.31 -2.93
CA ILE A 113 43.73 34.82 -3.07
C ILE A 113 42.83 33.78 -3.74
N TYR A 114 43.28 33.15 -4.83
CA TYR A 114 42.54 32.08 -5.50
C TYR A 114 42.28 30.90 -4.54
N TYR A 115 43.30 30.50 -3.77
CA TYR A 115 43.15 29.42 -2.80
C TYR A 115 42.12 29.75 -1.71
N ALA A 116 42.23 30.92 -1.09
CA ALA A 116 41.38 31.33 0.03
C ALA A 116 39.94 31.71 -0.38
N VAL A 117 39.76 32.34 -1.55
CA VAL A 117 38.46 32.91 -1.98
C VAL A 117 37.68 31.96 -2.91
N ILE A 118 38.36 31.04 -3.62
CA ILE A 118 37.72 30.15 -4.60
C ILE A 118 37.90 28.68 -4.20
N TYR A 119 39.13 28.20 -4.06
CA TYR A 119 39.38 26.76 -3.89
C TYR A 119 38.88 26.21 -2.55
N GLN A 120 39.30 26.81 -1.44
CA GLN A 120 38.91 26.40 -0.09
C GLN A 120 37.38 26.47 0.13
N PRO A 121 36.67 27.58 -0.18
CA PRO A 121 35.22 27.62 -0.02
C PRO A 121 34.49 26.66 -0.97
N ASN A 122 34.94 26.43 -2.21
CA ASN A 122 34.29 25.46 -3.09
C ASN A 122 34.38 24.03 -2.53
N GLN A 123 35.52 23.64 -1.96
CA GLN A 123 35.67 22.34 -1.28
C GLN A 123 34.73 22.23 -0.06
N LEU A 124 34.62 23.29 0.76
CA LEU A 124 33.69 23.32 1.89
C LEU A 124 32.22 23.25 1.45
N HIS A 125 31.83 23.95 0.38
CA HIS A 125 30.47 23.87 -0.17
C HIS A 125 30.16 22.47 -0.73
N ALA A 126 31.11 21.82 -1.41
CA ALA A 126 30.94 20.46 -1.89
C ALA A 126 30.73 19.46 -0.73
N GLN A 127 31.54 19.57 0.33
CA GLN A 127 31.41 18.74 1.54
C GLN A 127 30.10 19.01 2.30
N ALA A 128 29.72 20.28 2.46
CA ALA A 128 28.45 20.66 3.09
C ALA A 128 27.24 20.15 2.29
N SER A 129 27.27 20.27 0.96
CA SER A 129 26.22 19.76 0.07
C SER A 129 26.08 18.24 0.15
N ALA A 130 27.19 17.49 0.12
CA ALA A 130 27.18 16.04 0.29
C ALA A 130 26.63 15.64 1.67
N THR A 131 27.02 16.35 2.73
CA THR A 131 26.53 16.10 4.09
C THR A 131 25.03 16.37 4.23
N ALA A 132 24.52 17.47 3.66
CA ALA A 132 23.10 17.80 3.66
C ALA A 132 22.25 16.78 2.89
N LEU A 133 22.75 16.28 1.76
CA LEU A 133 22.10 15.20 1.01
C LEU A 133 21.99 13.92 1.86
N VAL A 134 23.08 13.46 2.47
CA VAL A 134 23.06 12.28 3.37
C VAL A 134 22.13 12.50 4.56
N GLN A 135 22.15 13.67 5.20
CA GLN A 135 21.25 14.00 6.30
C GLN A 135 19.77 13.97 5.86
N SER A 136 19.43 14.51 4.69
CA SER A 136 18.06 14.46 4.16
C SER A 136 17.59 13.03 3.84
N GLN A 137 18.49 12.17 3.34
CA GLN A 137 18.20 10.76 3.07
C GLN A 137 18.03 9.97 4.38
N VAL A 138 18.85 10.22 5.39
CA VAL A 138 18.70 9.61 6.72
C VAL A 138 17.39 10.07 7.37
N GLN A 139 17.06 11.37 7.30
CA GLN A 139 15.84 11.91 7.90
C GLN A 139 14.56 11.40 7.19
N SER A 140 14.55 11.32 5.86
CA SER A 140 13.42 10.74 5.12
C SER A 140 13.25 9.26 5.42
N THR A 141 14.34 8.50 5.48
CA THR A 141 14.33 7.07 5.86
C THR A 141 13.84 6.85 7.30
N ALA A 142 14.34 7.64 8.25
CA ALA A 142 13.87 7.61 9.65
C ALA A 142 12.38 7.96 9.77
N THR A 143 11.91 8.95 8.99
CA THR A 143 10.49 9.33 8.96
C THR A 143 9.62 8.22 8.38
N MET A 144 10.06 7.55 7.31
CA MET A 144 9.38 6.40 6.72
C MET A 144 9.29 5.21 7.70
N HIS A 145 10.38 4.92 8.43
CA HIS A 145 10.36 3.88 9.47
C HIS A 145 9.45 4.24 10.64
N ALA A 146 9.44 5.50 11.09
CA ALA A 146 8.52 5.96 12.14
C ALA A 146 7.05 5.82 11.70
N GLN A 147 6.71 6.25 10.48
CA GLN A 147 5.38 6.08 9.90
C GLN A 147 5.00 4.61 9.71
N GLN A 148 5.95 3.73 9.37
CA GLN A 148 5.73 2.30 9.29
C GLN A 148 5.46 1.70 10.67
N ALA A 149 6.23 2.08 11.70
CA ALA A 149 6.02 1.65 13.07
C ALA A 149 4.63 2.06 13.59
N THR A 150 4.20 3.30 13.36
CA THR A 150 2.85 3.77 13.73
C THR A 150 1.75 3.00 13.00
N ARG A 151 1.90 2.72 11.69
CA ARG A 151 0.93 1.91 10.92
C ARG A 151 0.85 0.48 11.45
N THR A 152 1.98 -0.15 11.76
CA THR A 152 2.04 -1.50 12.35
C THR A 152 1.40 -1.53 13.74
N ALA A 153 1.69 -0.53 14.59
CA ALA A 153 1.08 -0.41 15.90
C ALA A 153 -0.45 -0.27 15.82
N TYR A 154 -0.95 0.57 14.90
CA TYR A 154 -2.40 0.69 14.66
C TYR A 154 -3.01 -0.63 14.16
N ALA A 155 -2.39 -1.29 13.18
CA ALA A 155 -2.85 -2.58 12.64
C ALA A 155 -2.91 -3.71 13.69
N ASN A 156 -2.14 -3.61 14.77
CA ASN A 156 -2.17 -4.54 15.90
C ASN A 156 -3.26 -4.21 16.95
N THR A 157 -3.88 -3.02 16.91
CA THR A 157 -5.08 -2.74 17.72
C THR A 157 -6.29 -3.49 17.18
N PRO A 158 -7.29 -3.86 17.99
CA PRO A 158 -8.50 -4.52 17.49
C PRO A 158 -9.22 -3.73 16.38
N GLN A 159 -9.30 -2.39 16.51
CA GLN A 159 -9.94 -1.55 15.51
C GLN A 159 -9.14 -1.45 14.20
N GLY A 160 -7.82 -1.29 14.29
CA GLY A 160 -6.95 -1.24 13.12
C GLY A 160 -6.82 -2.59 12.41
N MET A 161 -6.86 -3.70 13.17
CA MET A 161 -6.89 -5.05 12.62
C MET A 161 -8.12 -5.27 11.73
N TYR A 162 -9.31 -4.87 12.19
CA TYR A 162 -10.53 -4.91 11.38
C TYR A 162 -10.41 -4.06 10.12
N SER A 163 -9.92 -2.82 10.24
CA SER A 163 -9.72 -1.91 9.11
C SER A 163 -8.76 -2.50 8.06
N VAL A 164 -7.63 -3.04 8.48
CA VAL A 164 -6.63 -3.64 7.57
C VAL A 164 -7.17 -4.90 6.90
N ILE A 165 -7.75 -5.84 7.64
CA ILE A 165 -8.23 -7.11 7.06
C ILE A 165 -9.39 -6.85 6.08
N THR A 166 -10.38 -6.05 6.47
CA THR A 166 -11.55 -5.76 5.60
C THR A 166 -11.25 -4.82 4.42
N SER A 167 -10.05 -4.22 4.37
CA SER A 167 -9.57 -3.49 3.18
C SER A 167 -9.03 -4.42 2.08
N GLY A 168 -8.75 -5.69 2.39
CA GLY A 168 -8.30 -6.69 1.42
C GLY A 168 -9.46 -7.29 0.61
N THR A 169 -9.12 -8.10 -0.39
CA THR A 169 -10.10 -8.89 -1.14
C THR A 169 -10.65 -10.03 -0.26
N PRO A 170 -11.98 -10.15 -0.09
CA PRO A 170 -12.57 -11.28 0.62
C PRO A 170 -12.36 -12.60 -0.11
N VAL A 171 -12.16 -13.69 0.65
CA VAL A 171 -12.08 -15.07 0.15
C VAL A 171 -13.47 -15.68 -0.09
N LEU A 172 -14.50 -15.14 0.56
CA LEU A 172 -15.91 -15.40 0.30
C LEU A 172 -16.65 -14.06 0.32
N ASN A 173 -17.41 -13.78 -0.74
CA ASN A 173 -18.23 -12.58 -0.87
C ASN A 173 -19.58 -12.98 -1.48
N ASP A 174 -20.60 -13.06 -0.64
CA ASP A 174 -21.90 -13.64 -0.94
C ASP A 174 -23.00 -12.61 -0.62
N ALA A 175 -23.88 -12.35 -1.58
CA ALA A 175 -24.99 -11.43 -1.40
C ALA A 175 -26.06 -11.98 -0.44
N LEU A 176 -26.10 -13.30 -0.24
CA LEU A 176 -27.15 -14.07 0.44
C LEU A 176 -28.55 -13.80 -0.13
N SER A 177 -28.64 -13.57 -1.44
CA SER A 177 -29.92 -13.30 -2.13
C SER A 177 -30.60 -14.56 -2.69
N GLN A 178 -29.85 -15.64 -2.85
CA GLN A 178 -30.23 -16.95 -3.37
C GLN A 178 -29.16 -17.98 -2.97
N ASN A 179 -29.48 -19.28 -2.99
CA ASN A 179 -28.47 -20.31 -2.78
C ASN A 179 -27.51 -20.41 -3.98
N ASP A 180 -26.23 -20.70 -3.71
CA ASP A 180 -25.16 -20.70 -4.71
C ASP A 180 -24.15 -21.83 -4.46
N SER A 181 -22.93 -21.72 -5.00
CA SER A 181 -21.86 -22.71 -4.79
C SER A 181 -21.39 -22.89 -3.34
N ASN A 182 -21.77 -21.98 -2.42
CA ASN A 182 -21.51 -22.13 -0.99
C ASN A 182 -22.47 -23.12 -0.31
N ASN A 183 -23.53 -23.54 -1.02
CA ASN A 183 -24.46 -24.61 -0.64
C ASN A 183 -24.97 -24.43 0.80
N TRP A 184 -25.65 -23.31 1.03
CA TRP A 184 -26.26 -22.98 2.31
C TRP A 184 -27.38 -23.96 2.65
N SER A 185 -27.55 -24.25 3.94
CA SER A 185 -28.70 -25.03 4.45
C SER A 185 -30.02 -24.41 3.97
N GLU A 186 -30.95 -25.21 3.45
CA GLU A 186 -32.25 -24.71 3.02
C GLU A 186 -33.37 -25.69 3.39
N GLY A 187 -34.55 -25.16 3.70
CA GLY A 187 -35.73 -25.89 4.16
C GLY A 187 -35.96 -25.75 5.67
N SER A 188 -36.85 -26.59 6.19
CA SER A 188 -37.23 -26.63 7.62
C SER A 188 -37.07 -28.03 8.19
N ASN A 189 -36.56 -28.13 9.41
CA ASN A 189 -36.54 -29.37 10.20
C ASN A 189 -37.74 -29.47 11.16
N GLY A 190 -38.72 -28.56 11.04
CA GLY A 190 -39.88 -28.46 11.93
C GLY A 190 -39.59 -27.78 13.27
N THR A 191 -38.39 -27.26 13.49
CA THR A 191 -38.02 -26.44 14.66
C THR A 191 -37.37 -25.13 14.22
N SER A 192 -36.40 -25.21 13.31
CA SER A 192 -35.78 -24.08 12.62
C SER A 192 -35.94 -24.20 11.10
N SER A 193 -35.93 -23.05 10.43
CA SER A 193 -36.01 -22.94 8.97
C SER A 193 -34.96 -21.99 8.42
N CYS A 194 -34.42 -22.34 7.25
CA CYS A 194 -33.43 -21.59 6.48
C CYS A 194 -34.01 -21.39 5.07
N VAL A 195 -34.26 -20.15 4.62
CA VAL A 195 -34.92 -19.88 3.33
C VAL A 195 -34.36 -18.63 2.67
N PHE A 196 -34.07 -18.68 1.37
CA PHE A 196 -33.84 -17.47 0.57
C PHE A 196 -35.16 -16.84 0.14
N THR A 197 -35.45 -15.63 0.63
CA THR A 197 -36.67 -14.88 0.28
C THR A 197 -36.42 -13.37 0.41
N GLY A 198 -37.18 -12.56 -0.33
CA GLY A 198 -37.02 -11.09 -0.31
C GLY A 198 -35.64 -10.56 -0.74
N GLY A 199 -34.78 -11.39 -1.35
CA GLY A 199 -33.39 -11.05 -1.65
C GLY A 199 -32.47 -11.04 -0.42
N ALA A 200 -32.78 -11.86 0.59
CA ALA A 200 -32.02 -12.11 1.79
C ALA A 200 -32.12 -13.59 2.21
N TYR A 201 -31.23 -14.03 3.09
CA TYR A 201 -31.28 -15.35 3.71
C TYR A 201 -31.96 -15.24 5.07
N HIS A 202 -33.14 -15.83 5.22
CA HIS A 202 -33.92 -15.80 6.45
C HIS A 202 -33.64 -17.03 7.28
N VAL A 203 -33.32 -16.82 8.56
CA VAL A 203 -33.27 -17.88 9.58
C VAL A 203 -34.37 -17.62 10.60
N SER A 204 -35.22 -18.63 10.81
CA SER A 204 -36.32 -18.55 11.77
C SER A 204 -36.36 -19.78 12.69
N VAL A 205 -37.02 -19.61 13.84
CA VAL A 205 -37.41 -20.69 14.74
C VAL A 205 -38.91 -20.59 14.99
N GLU A 206 -39.63 -21.67 14.71
CA GLU A 206 -41.09 -21.76 14.73
C GLU A 206 -41.65 -22.37 16.03
N LYS A 207 -40.77 -22.75 16.97
CA LYS A 207 -41.13 -23.30 18.28
C LYS A 207 -40.36 -22.60 19.40
N PRO A 208 -41.03 -22.02 20.42
CA PRO A 208 -40.35 -21.47 21.58
C PRO A 208 -39.42 -22.48 22.27
N ASN A 209 -38.41 -21.95 22.95
CA ASN A 209 -37.34 -22.60 23.69
C ASN A 209 -36.39 -23.44 22.83
N ASN A 210 -36.16 -23.02 21.59
CA ASN A 210 -35.20 -23.61 20.66
C ASN A 210 -34.23 -22.56 20.08
N ALA A 211 -33.05 -23.01 19.65
CA ALA A 211 -32.16 -22.22 18.79
C ALA A 211 -32.19 -22.79 17.36
N GLY A 212 -31.99 -21.93 16.37
CA GLY A 212 -31.91 -22.29 14.96
C GLY A 212 -30.59 -21.84 14.39
N GLY A 213 -29.81 -22.77 13.83
CA GLY A 213 -28.54 -22.51 13.16
C GLY A 213 -28.58 -23.01 11.72
N CYS A 214 -28.22 -22.13 10.79
CA CYS A 214 -28.17 -22.41 9.36
C CYS A 214 -26.74 -22.20 8.87
N TYR A 215 -26.13 -23.24 8.29
CA TYR A 215 -24.69 -23.30 8.04
C TYR A 215 -24.36 -23.41 6.55
N THR A 216 -23.13 -23.06 6.17
CA THR A 216 -22.57 -23.42 4.86
C THR A 216 -22.23 -24.91 4.84
N GLN A 217 -22.42 -25.59 3.71
CA GLN A 217 -21.87 -26.94 3.48
C GLN A 217 -20.49 -26.89 2.77
N ALA A 218 -19.86 -25.72 2.71
CA ALA A 218 -18.61 -25.43 2.01
C ALA A 218 -17.40 -25.33 2.97
N ALA A 219 -16.50 -24.37 2.71
CA ALA A 219 -15.17 -24.31 3.33
C ALA A 219 -15.19 -24.15 4.87
N LYS A 220 -14.20 -24.79 5.51
CA LYS A 220 -13.87 -24.56 6.93
C LYS A 220 -12.83 -23.45 7.06
N TYR A 221 -12.99 -22.58 8.04
CA TYR A 221 -12.11 -21.44 8.30
C TYR A 221 -11.42 -21.57 9.67
N GLY A 222 -10.12 -21.26 9.72
CA GLY A 222 -9.29 -21.31 10.94
C GLY A 222 -9.07 -19.91 11.54
N ASN A 223 -8.18 -19.13 10.91
CA ASN A 223 -8.04 -17.70 11.19
C ASN A 223 -8.75 -16.90 10.09
N PHE A 224 -9.71 -16.05 10.48
CA PHE A 224 -10.52 -15.29 9.54
C PHE A 224 -11.18 -14.06 10.19
N ALA A 225 -11.52 -13.09 9.36
CA ALA A 225 -12.57 -12.13 9.65
C ALA A 225 -13.86 -12.56 8.94
N TYR A 226 -15.00 -12.52 9.61
CA TYR A 226 -16.32 -12.85 9.06
C TYR A 226 -17.30 -11.75 9.47
N GLN A 227 -17.95 -11.12 8.48
CA GLN A 227 -19.05 -10.16 8.71
C GLN A 227 -20.27 -10.49 7.87
N VAL A 228 -21.44 -10.04 8.35
CA VAL A 228 -22.72 -10.12 7.63
C VAL A 228 -23.63 -8.98 8.09
N GLU A 229 -24.47 -8.45 7.20
CA GLU A 229 -25.54 -7.54 7.58
C GLU A 229 -26.72 -8.36 8.12
N MET A 230 -27.04 -8.18 9.40
CA MET A 230 -28.17 -8.81 10.07
C MET A 230 -29.29 -7.79 10.30
N THR A 231 -30.52 -8.22 10.04
CA THR A 231 -31.75 -7.50 10.40
C THR A 231 -32.65 -8.42 11.21
N LEU A 232 -32.88 -8.11 12.49
CA LEU A 232 -33.83 -8.85 13.32
C LEU A 232 -35.25 -8.43 12.95
N ILE A 233 -36.09 -9.38 12.50
CA ILE A 233 -37.44 -9.14 11.99
C ILE A 233 -38.47 -9.21 13.12
N ARG A 234 -38.37 -10.23 13.98
CA ARG A 234 -39.17 -10.41 15.20
C ARG A 234 -38.46 -11.31 16.22
N GLY A 235 -38.98 -11.32 17.45
CA GLY A 235 -38.55 -12.21 18.52
C GLY A 235 -37.40 -11.65 19.35
N VAL A 236 -36.49 -12.50 19.80
CA VAL A 236 -35.52 -12.17 20.85
C VAL A 236 -34.19 -11.67 20.28
N SER A 237 -33.49 -12.51 19.51
CA SER A 237 -32.10 -12.24 19.15
C SER A 237 -31.60 -13.06 17.96
N GLY A 238 -30.57 -12.55 17.28
CA GLY A 238 -29.95 -13.21 16.14
C GLY A 238 -28.45 -12.98 16.09
N GLY A 239 -27.73 -13.75 15.27
CA GLY A 239 -26.31 -13.54 15.08
C GLY A 239 -25.64 -14.62 14.23
N ILE A 240 -24.36 -14.89 14.53
CA ILE A 240 -23.48 -15.69 13.69
C ILE A 240 -22.75 -16.78 14.45
N PHE A 241 -22.70 -17.96 13.82
CA PHE A 241 -21.95 -19.13 14.24
C PHE A 241 -20.62 -19.18 13.50
N PHE A 242 -19.54 -19.57 14.18
CA PHE A 242 -18.22 -19.62 13.59
C PHE A 242 -17.34 -20.68 14.26
N ARG A 243 -16.39 -21.24 13.49
CA ARG A 243 -15.65 -22.47 13.85
C ARG A 243 -16.59 -23.60 14.28
N ALA A 244 -17.72 -23.72 13.59
CA ALA A 244 -18.74 -24.70 13.91
C ALA A 244 -18.43 -26.08 13.32
N ASP A 245 -18.94 -27.12 13.96
CA ASP A 245 -19.05 -28.46 13.42
C ASP A 245 -20.48 -28.96 13.59
N ALA A 246 -21.18 -29.16 12.47
CA ALA A 246 -22.58 -29.55 12.46
C ALA A 246 -22.82 -31.00 12.93
N VAL A 247 -21.78 -31.84 13.01
CA VAL A 247 -21.89 -33.24 13.45
C VAL A 247 -21.85 -33.34 14.97
N THR A 248 -20.95 -32.59 15.62
CA THR A 248 -20.83 -32.58 17.10
C THR A 248 -21.66 -31.48 17.76
N ALA A 249 -22.22 -30.55 16.97
CA ALA A 249 -22.81 -29.29 17.41
C ALA A 249 -21.84 -28.33 18.14
N ALA A 250 -20.53 -28.62 18.15
CA ALA A 250 -19.52 -27.71 18.71
C ALA A 250 -19.44 -26.42 17.88
N ASN A 251 -19.47 -25.26 18.52
CA ASN A 251 -19.38 -23.97 17.84
C ASN A 251 -19.01 -22.82 18.80
N TYR A 252 -18.49 -21.72 18.26
CA TYR A 252 -18.71 -20.42 18.88
C TYR A 252 -19.91 -19.75 18.21
N VAL A 253 -20.69 -19.03 19.00
CA VAL A 253 -21.80 -18.21 18.49
C VAL A 253 -21.79 -16.86 19.20
N VAL A 254 -21.94 -15.77 18.44
CA VAL A 254 -22.26 -14.45 18.98
C VAL A 254 -23.65 -14.06 18.55
N ILE A 255 -24.50 -13.76 19.54
CA ILE A 255 -25.92 -13.41 19.37
C ILE A 255 -26.14 -12.00 19.94
N PHE A 256 -26.93 -11.20 19.24
CA PHE A 256 -27.32 -9.84 19.59
C PHE A 256 -28.84 -9.75 19.79
N GLY A 257 -29.26 -9.19 20.93
CA GLY A 257 -30.67 -8.89 21.21
C GLY A 257 -31.16 -7.62 20.51
N SER A 258 -32.47 -7.47 20.38
CA SER A 258 -33.09 -6.24 19.84
C SER A 258 -32.72 -4.97 20.63
N ASP A 259 -32.32 -5.11 21.89
CA ASP A 259 -31.89 -4.03 22.78
C ASP A 259 -30.39 -3.68 22.66
N GLY A 260 -29.64 -4.35 21.78
CA GLY A 260 -28.20 -4.17 21.62
C GLY A 260 -27.35 -4.85 22.70
N THR A 261 -27.94 -5.68 23.56
CA THR A 261 -27.16 -6.66 24.34
C THR A 261 -26.54 -7.69 23.40
N TYR A 262 -25.40 -8.24 23.81
CA TYR A 262 -24.76 -9.34 23.10
C TYR A 262 -24.24 -10.40 24.07
N THR A 263 -24.21 -11.65 23.59
CA THR A 263 -23.55 -12.78 24.25
C THR A 263 -22.71 -13.54 23.23
N LEU A 264 -21.43 -13.76 23.55
CA LEU A 264 -20.56 -14.72 22.90
C LEU A 264 -20.51 -15.99 23.76
N THR A 265 -20.93 -17.11 23.18
CA THR A 265 -21.00 -18.42 23.82
C THR A 265 -20.12 -19.43 23.08
N LEU A 266 -19.43 -20.27 23.84
CA LEU A 266 -18.84 -21.52 23.36
C LEU A 266 -19.83 -22.65 23.64
N TRP A 267 -20.14 -23.45 22.63
CA TRP A 267 -20.76 -24.77 22.74
C TRP A 267 -19.70 -25.82 22.41
N LYS A 268 -19.50 -26.78 23.31
CA LYS A 268 -18.58 -27.92 23.09
C LYS A 268 -19.27 -29.10 22.43
N ASP A 269 -20.58 -29.19 22.65
CA ASP A 269 -21.53 -30.13 22.06
C ASP A 269 -22.94 -29.52 22.21
N ASN A 270 -24.00 -30.31 21.99
CA ASN A 270 -25.40 -29.87 22.11
C ASN A 270 -25.90 -29.60 23.55
N THR A 271 -25.12 -29.92 24.58
CA THR A 271 -25.51 -29.84 26.00
C THR A 271 -24.55 -29.02 26.86
N HIS A 272 -23.27 -28.93 26.50
CA HIS A 272 -22.25 -28.20 27.26
C HIS A 272 -21.93 -26.85 26.62
N SER A 273 -22.37 -25.77 27.26
CA SER A 273 -22.10 -24.40 26.84
C SER A 273 -21.54 -23.51 27.96
N SER A 274 -20.85 -22.44 27.56
CA SER A 274 -20.33 -21.43 28.46
C SER A 274 -20.31 -20.06 27.80
N ALA A 275 -20.95 -19.06 28.42
CA ALA A 275 -20.85 -17.67 28.01
C ALA A 275 -19.42 -17.16 28.27
N LEU A 276 -18.70 -16.79 27.21
CA LEU A 276 -17.34 -16.25 27.26
C LEU A 276 -17.34 -14.73 27.46
N LYS A 277 -18.35 -14.04 26.90
CA LYS A 277 -18.52 -12.59 27.04
C LYS A 277 -19.98 -12.20 26.93
N THR A 278 -20.41 -11.29 27.81
CA THR A 278 -21.67 -10.55 27.68
C THR A 278 -21.39 -9.05 27.73
N GLY A 279 -22.33 -8.25 27.24
CA GLY A 279 -22.29 -6.79 27.34
C GLY A 279 -23.36 -6.12 26.48
N THR A 280 -23.21 -4.81 26.30
CA THR A 280 -24.03 -4.00 25.37
C THR A 280 -23.12 -3.37 24.31
N ALA A 281 -23.62 -3.28 23.07
CA ALA A 281 -22.90 -2.72 21.94
C ALA A 281 -23.45 -1.33 21.61
N ALA A 282 -22.76 -0.27 22.04
CA ALA A 282 -23.21 1.13 21.85
C ALA A 282 -23.40 1.53 20.37
N GLY A 283 -22.71 0.87 19.44
CA GLY A 283 -22.87 1.05 18.00
C GLY A 283 -24.03 0.27 17.37
N PHE A 284 -24.76 -0.56 18.13
CA PHE A 284 -25.87 -1.37 17.62
C PHE A 284 -27.15 -0.53 17.49
N LYS A 285 -27.80 -0.59 16.33
CA LYS A 285 -29.10 0.03 16.08
C LYS A 285 -30.19 -0.87 16.67
N THR A 286 -30.81 -0.44 17.76
CA THR A 286 -31.79 -1.21 18.52
C THR A 286 -33.18 -1.21 17.88
N GLY A 287 -34.00 -2.19 18.24
CA GLY A 287 -35.31 -2.45 17.66
C GLY A 287 -35.29 -3.40 16.46
N PHE A 288 -36.48 -3.75 15.99
CA PHE A 288 -36.65 -4.60 14.80
C PHE A 288 -36.48 -3.81 13.50
N ASN A 289 -36.21 -4.54 12.42
CA ASN A 289 -36.02 -4.01 11.07
C ASN A 289 -34.85 -3.02 10.93
N GLN A 290 -33.89 -3.07 11.88
CA GLN A 290 -32.64 -2.31 11.82
C GLN A 290 -31.51 -3.18 11.27
N ALA A 291 -30.95 -2.78 10.13
CA ALA A 291 -29.78 -3.43 9.54
C ALA A 291 -28.50 -3.08 10.33
N ASN A 292 -27.86 -4.09 10.91
CA ASN A 292 -26.61 -4.00 11.66
C ASN A 292 -25.55 -4.90 11.01
N LEU A 293 -24.38 -4.33 10.69
CA LEU A 293 -23.23 -5.11 10.23
C LEU A 293 -22.53 -5.73 11.45
N ILE A 294 -22.75 -7.01 11.69
CA ILE A 294 -22.12 -7.76 12.78
C ILE A 294 -20.89 -8.50 12.26
N ALA A 295 -19.82 -8.55 13.04
CA ALA A 295 -18.60 -9.22 12.62
C ALA A 295 -17.80 -9.85 13.77
N VAL A 296 -17.04 -10.88 13.43
CA VAL A 296 -16.00 -11.48 14.28
C VAL A 296 -14.67 -11.52 13.55
N ILE A 297 -13.57 -11.41 14.29
CA ILE A 297 -12.24 -11.81 13.84
C ILE A 297 -11.74 -12.88 14.78
N ALA A 298 -11.48 -14.07 14.25
CA ALA A 298 -10.87 -15.18 14.98
C ALA A 298 -9.43 -15.36 14.49
N ARG A 299 -8.44 -15.20 15.37
CA ARG A 299 -7.00 -15.35 15.06
C ARG A 299 -6.31 -16.12 16.18
N GLY A 300 -5.93 -17.37 15.91
CA GLY A 300 -5.49 -18.30 16.94
C GLY A 300 -6.60 -18.53 17.97
N SER A 301 -6.31 -18.34 19.25
CA SER A 301 -7.31 -18.33 20.34
C SER A 301 -7.98 -16.98 20.58
N ASN A 302 -7.58 -15.90 19.90
CA ASN A 302 -8.18 -14.59 20.11
C ASN A 302 -9.41 -14.41 19.23
N ILE A 303 -10.51 -13.97 19.85
CA ILE A 303 -11.78 -13.66 19.20
C ILE A 303 -12.10 -12.21 19.50
N TYR A 304 -12.27 -11.40 18.45
CA TYR A 304 -12.64 -9.99 18.53
C TYR A 304 -14.03 -9.80 17.93
N LEU A 305 -14.87 -9.02 18.61
CA LEU A 305 -16.27 -8.77 18.25
C LEU A 305 -16.43 -7.32 17.76
N TYR A 306 -17.23 -7.12 16.71
CA TYR A 306 -17.51 -5.82 16.13
C TYR A 306 -18.98 -5.68 15.74
N VAL A 307 -19.49 -4.44 15.83
CA VAL A 307 -20.81 -4.04 15.33
C VAL A 307 -20.66 -2.72 14.57
N ASN A 308 -21.27 -2.62 13.39
CA ASN A 308 -21.26 -1.42 12.55
C ASN A 308 -19.84 -0.84 12.36
N LYS A 309 -18.87 -1.73 12.11
CA LYS A 309 -17.43 -1.44 11.94
C LYS A 309 -16.69 -0.94 13.20
N GLN A 310 -17.32 -0.99 14.37
CA GLN A 310 -16.74 -0.60 15.66
C GLN A 310 -16.42 -1.82 16.51
N TYR A 311 -15.20 -1.88 17.06
CA TYR A 311 -14.81 -2.87 18.06
C TYR A 311 -15.65 -2.73 19.34
N ILE A 312 -16.17 -3.86 19.85
CA ILE A 312 -16.96 -3.89 21.10
C ILE A 312 -16.31 -4.69 22.23
N ALA A 313 -15.63 -5.81 21.93
CA ALA A 313 -14.98 -6.67 22.93
C ALA A 313 -14.05 -7.71 22.29
N SER A 314 -13.21 -8.33 23.12
CA SER A 314 -12.46 -9.52 22.76
C SER A 314 -12.38 -10.52 23.91
N VAL A 315 -12.13 -11.78 23.57
CA VAL A 315 -11.80 -12.87 24.49
C VAL A 315 -10.64 -13.71 23.93
N THR A 316 -10.02 -14.50 24.80
CA THR A 316 -9.04 -15.51 24.41
C THR A 316 -9.57 -16.88 24.83
N ASP A 317 -9.99 -17.70 23.87
CA ASP A 317 -10.41 -19.09 24.05
C ASP A 317 -9.87 -19.95 22.90
N GLY A 318 -9.22 -21.08 23.25
CA GLY A 318 -8.57 -21.96 22.29
C GLY A 318 -9.33 -23.25 21.99
N THR A 319 -10.56 -23.41 22.48
CA THR A 319 -11.28 -24.70 22.44
C THR A 319 -11.56 -25.17 21.02
N LEU A 320 -11.98 -24.29 20.11
CA LEU A 320 -12.25 -24.60 18.71
C LEU A 320 -11.29 -23.81 17.83
N SER A 321 -10.54 -24.50 16.96
CA SER A 321 -9.49 -23.90 16.13
C SER A 321 -9.92 -23.60 14.69
N SER A 322 -10.90 -24.35 14.16
CA SER A 322 -11.45 -24.16 12.82
C SER A 322 -12.83 -24.81 12.69
N GLY A 323 -13.58 -24.43 11.66
CA GLY A 323 -14.89 -25.04 11.35
C GLY A 323 -15.65 -24.25 10.29
N ILE A 324 -16.88 -24.66 10.00
CA ILE A 324 -17.77 -23.92 9.10
C ILE A 324 -18.29 -22.64 9.78
N ILE A 325 -18.90 -21.76 8.99
CA ILE A 325 -19.64 -20.59 9.49
C ILE A 325 -21.14 -20.80 9.31
N GLY A 326 -21.93 -19.99 10.00
CA GLY A 326 -23.38 -19.98 9.90
C GLY A 326 -23.99 -18.72 10.45
N MET A 327 -25.31 -18.65 10.35
CA MET A 327 -26.16 -17.60 10.89
C MET A 327 -27.29 -18.25 11.68
N GLY A 328 -27.92 -17.49 12.57
CA GLY A 328 -29.18 -17.94 13.14
C GLY A 328 -29.71 -17.11 14.28
N VAL A 329 -30.63 -17.73 15.02
CA VAL A 329 -31.48 -17.06 16.01
C VAL A 329 -31.65 -17.91 17.26
N ASP A 330 -31.82 -17.24 18.39
CA ASP A 330 -32.31 -17.84 19.62
C ASP A 330 -33.76 -17.39 19.84
N SER A 331 -34.65 -18.36 20.07
CA SER A 331 -36.07 -18.07 20.27
C SER A 331 -36.40 -17.73 21.71
N ASN A 332 -35.70 -18.31 22.70
CA ASN A 332 -36.14 -18.31 24.10
C ASN A 332 -37.68 -18.45 24.17
N ALA A 333 -38.43 -17.56 24.82
CA ALA A 333 -39.89 -17.68 24.91
C ALA A 333 -40.71 -17.30 23.65
N GLN A 334 -40.10 -16.85 22.53
CA GLN A 334 -40.83 -16.23 21.40
C GLN A 334 -40.36 -16.71 20.02
N LEU A 335 -41.27 -16.73 19.04
CA LEU A 335 -40.87 -17.00 17.64
C LEU A 335 -39.92 -15.90 17.14
N THR A 336 -38.71 -16.29 16.74
CA THR A 336 -37.66 -15.37 16.31
C THR A 336 -37.32 -15.58 14.84
N GLU A 337 -37.06 -14.47 14.14
CA GLU A 337 -36.66 -14.46 12.74
C GLU A 337 -35.66 -13.33 12.48
N ALA A 338 -34.58 -13.62 11.78
CA ALA A 338 -33.61 -12.65 11.31
C ALA A 338 -33.28 -12.88 9.83
N ALA A 339 -33.10 -11.78 9.10
CA ALA A 339 -32.68 -11.77 7.70
C ALA A 339 -31.21 -11.35 7.60
N PHE A 340 -30.44 -12.06 6.77
CA PHE A 340 -29.01 -11.89 6.60
C PHE A 340 -28.65 -11.58 5.13
N ARG A 341 -27.71 -10.64 4.93
CA ARG A 341 -27.31 -10.14 3.60
C ARG A 341 -25.81 -9.81 3.58
N ASN A 342 -25.23 -9.76 2.38
CA ASN A 342 -23.90 -9.19 2.13
C ASN A 342 -22.80 -9.79 3.05
N LEU A 343 -22.72 -11.12 3.08
CA LEU A 343 -21.75 -11.88 3.86
C LEU A 343 -20.35 -11.79 3.22
N GLN A 344 -19.35 -11.54 4.05
CA GLN A 344 -17.96 -11.47 3.59
C GLN A 344 -17.01 -12.14 4.60
N VAL A 345 -16.02 -12.86 4.08
CA VAL A 345 -14.97 -13.53 4.86
C VAL A 345 -13.60 -13.21 4.27
N TRP A 346 -12.60 -13.00 5.12
CA TRP A 346 -11.19 -12.80 4.76
C TRP A 346 -10.30 -13.72 5.59
N ASN A 347 -9.13 -14.07 5.07
CA ASN A 347 -8.05 -14.65 5.89
C ASN A 347 -7.53 -13.61 6.91
N ALA A 348 -7.21 -14.04 8.13
CA ALA A 348 -6.73 -13.19 9.22
C ALA A 348 -5.44 -13.69 9.88
#